data_AF-A0A2N3VVY0-F1
#
_entry.id   AF-A0A2N3VVY0-F1
#
_cell.length_a   1.000
_cell.length_b   1.000
_cell.length_c   1.000
_cell.angle_alpha   90.00
_cell.angle_beta   90.00
_cell.angle_gamma   90.00
#
_symmetry.space_group_name_H-M   'P 1'
#
loop_
_entity.id
_entity.type
_entity.pdbx_description
1 polymer ?
#
loop_
_entity_poly.entity_id
_entity_poly.type
_entity_poly.pdbx_seq_one_letter_code
_entity_poly.pdbx_strand_id
1 'polypeptide(L)' 'MDKKNTLRAGAVAAGTTLMMLLMSAPALAVTRDDGDDPGSGLSVFDTIGLYVIAPIALFAVIAGLVMVLDKSKKA' A
#
# COMPACT_ATOMS: atom_id res chain seq x y z
N MET A 1 36.32 36.08 -14.42
CA MET A 1 36.18 34.83 -13.65
C MET A 1 37.41 33.98 -13.91
N ASP A 2 38.13 33.58 -12.87
CA ASP A 2 39.39 32.83 -13.01
C ASP A 2 39.15 31.37 -13.41
N LYS A 3 40.04 30.83 -14.26
CA LYS A 3 39.99 29.44 -14.75
C LYS A 3 40.01 28.38 -13.65
N LYS A 4 40.52 28.73 -12.46
CA LYS A 4 40.47 27.89 -11.26
C LYS A 4 39.06 27.80 -10.67
N ASN A 5 38.27 28.87 -10.76
CA ASN A 5 36.90 28.90 -10.27
C ASN A 5 35.96 28.11 -11.19
N THR A 6 36.19 28.14 -12.50
CA THR A 6 35.42 27.35 -13.47
C THR A 6 35.67 25.85 -13.32
N LEU A 7 36.92 25.43 -13.05
CA LEU A 7 37.25 24.04 -12.77
C LEU A 7 36.59 23.52 -11.48
N ARG A 8 36.59 24.35 -10.42
CA ARG A 8 35.93 24.03 -9.15
C ARG A 8 34.42 23.91 -9.30
N ALA A 9 33.80 24.85 -10.01
CA ALA A 9 32.37 24.81 -10.29
C ALA A 9 31.99 23.56 -11.11
N GLY A 10 32.80 23.19 -12.11
CA GLY A 10 32.60 21.97 -12.90
C GLY A 10 32.75 20.69 -12.08
N ALA A 11 33.74 20.62 -11.20
CA ALA A 11 33.95 19.47 -10.32
C ALA A 11 32.80 19.30 -9.31
N VAL A 12 32.31 20.40 -8.73
CA VAL A 12 31.15 20.38 -7.83
C VAL A 12 29.89 19.96 -8.59
N ALA A 13 29.62 20.55 -9.76
CA ALA A 13 28.45 20.19 -10.56
C ALA A 13 28.47 18.73 -11.02
N ALA A 14 29.62 18.21 -11.45
CA ALA A 14 29.75 16.80 -11.83
C ALA A 14 29.65 15.86 -10.63
N GLY A 15 30.21 16.24 -9.48
CA GLY A 15 30.12 15.47 -8.24
C GLY A 15 28.69 15.40 -7.70
N THR A 16 27.95 16.52 -7.73
CA THR A 16 26.56 16.55 -7.26
C THR A 16 25.63 15.81 -8.21
N THR A 17 25.78 15.95 -9.53
CA THR A 17 24.97 15.19 -10.49
C THR A 17 25.27 13.70 -10.42
N LEU A 18 26.53 13.29 -10.25
CA LEU A 18 26.90 11.90 -10.02
C LEU A 18 26.31 11.36 -8.72
N MET A 19 26.41 12.10 -7.60
CA MET A 19 25.82 11.69 -6.31
C MET A 19 24.29 11.61 -6.39
N MET A 20 23.65 12.56 -7.07
CA MET A 20 22.20 12.53 -7.31
C MET A 20 21.79 11.34 -8.19
N LEU A 21 22.56 11.01 -9.22
CA LEU A 21 22.37 9.83 -10.06
C LEU A 21 22.54 8.53 -9.26
N LEU A 22 23.58 8.43 -8.44
CA LEU A 22 23.85 7.26 -7.59
C LEU A 22 22.76 7.05 -6.54
N MET A 23 22.19 8.12 -5.97
CA MET A 23 21.11 8.07 -4.99
C MET A 23 19.72 7.82 -5.62
N SER A 24 19.56 8.09 -6.92
CA SER A 24 18.25 8.09 -7.60
C SER A 24 18.18 7.11 -8.77
N ALA A 25 19.00 6.05 -8.81
CA ALA A 25 18.96 5.07 -9.88
C ALA A 25 17.84 4.02 -9.64
N PRO A 26 16.67 4.10 -10.30
CA PRO A 26 15.70 2.99 -10.31
C PRO A 26 16.28 1.73 -10.97
N ALA A 27 17.37 1.87 -11.74
CA ALA A 27 18.07 0.76 -12.39
C ALA A 27 18.78 -0.20 -11.43
N LEU A 28 19.04 0.19 -10.17
CA LEU A 28 19.60 -0.70 -9.15
C LEU A 28 18.52 -1.38 -8.29
N ALA A 29 17.24 -1.06 -8.53
CA ALA A 29 16.08 -1.59 -7.83
C ALA A 29 15.31 -2.63 -8.68
N VAL A 30 16.01 -3.50 -9.43
CA VAL A 30 15.42 -4.76 -9.90
C VAL A 30 15.64 -5.84 -8.83
N THR A 31 15.32 -5.51 -7.58
CA THR A 31 14.95 -6.50 -6.59
C THR A 31 13.44 -6.64 -6.74
N ARG A 32 12.97 -7.76 -7.32
CA ARG A 32 11.54 -8.10 -7.26
C ARG A 32 11.16 -8.05 -5.78
N ASP A 33 10.28 -7.14 -5.43
CA ASP A 33 9.79 -6.99 -4.06
C ASP A 33 8.72 -8.07 -3.86
N ASP A 34 8.62 -8.66 -2.67
CA ASP A 34 7.53 -9.61 -2.37
C ASP A 34 6.16 -8.92 -2.41
N GLY A 35 6.14 -7.57 -2.49
CA GLY A 35 4.96 -6.76 -2.83
C GLY A 35 4.55 -6.76 -4.31
N ASP A 36 5.41 -7.26 -5.22
CA ASP A 36 5.10 -7.38 -6.66
C ASP A 36 4.30 -8.66 -6.98
N ASP A 37 4.28 -9.65 -6.08
CA ASP A 37 3.47 -10.86 -6.23
C ASP A 37 2.22 -10.76 -5.34
N PRO A 38 1.05 -10.39 -5.91
CA PRO A 38 -0.19 -10.30 -5.15
C PRO A 38 -0.74 -11.67 -4.71
N GLY A 39 -0.05 -12.78 -5.00
CA GLY A 39 -0.50 -14.13 -4.72
C GLY A 39 -1.68 -14.55 -5.60
N SER A 40 -2.26 -15.72 -5.31
CA SER A 40 -3.48 -16.17 -5.99
C SER A 40 -4.66 -15.29 -5.55
N GLY A 41 -5.17 -14.48 -6.48
CA GLY A 41 -6.35 -13.64 -6.23
C GLY A 41 -7.57 -14.44 -5.77
N LEU A 42 -8.44 -13.80 -4.98
CA LEU A 42 -9.68 -14.38 -4.50
C LEU A 42 -10.59 -14.79 -5.66
N SER A 43 -11.26 -15.94 -5.52
CA SER A 43 -12.30 -16.30 -6.47
C SER A 43 -13.49 -15.33 -6.36
N VAL A 44 -14.32 -15.27 -7.41
CA VAL A 44 -15.55 -14.46 -7.40
C VAL A 44 -16.46 -14.86 -6.23
N PHE A 45 -16.53 -16.16 -5.93
CA PHE A 45 -17.33 -16.67 -4.82
C PHE A 45 -16.78 -16.26 -3.46
N ASP A 46 -15.46 -16.28 -3.27
CA ASP A 46 -14.85 -15.85 -2.01
C ASP A 46 -15.04 -14.35 -1.80
N THR A 47 -14.91 -13.55 -2.87
CA THR A 47 -15.14 -12.10 -2.80
C THR A 47 -16.57 -11.79 -2.39
N ILE A 48 -17.56 -12.43 -3.02
CA ILE A 48 -18.97 -12.23 -2.66
C ILE A 48 -19.26 -12.76 -1.26
N GLY A 49 -18.71 -13.92 -0.90
CA GLY A 49 -18.88 -14.54 0.41
C GLY A 49 -18.37 -13.64 1.54
N LEU A 50 -17.13 -13.15 1.42
CA LEU A 50 -16.47 -12.37 2.46
C LEU A 50 -16.94 -10.92 2.52
N TYR A 51 -17.17 -10.27 1.38
CA TYR A 51 -17.43 -8.82 1.35
C TYR A 51 -18.90 -8.45 1.20
N VAL A 52 -19.78 -9.40 0.88
CA VAL A 52 -21.22 -9.14 0.74
C VAL A 52 -22.04 -9.99 1.70
N ILE A 53 -21.87 -11.31 1.66
CA ILE A 53 -22.67 -12.23 2.48
C ILE A 53 -22.30 -12.09 3.96
N ALA A 54 -21.02 -12.10 4.31
CA ALA A 54 -20.59 -12.03 5.70
C ALA A 54 -21.06 -10.74 6.42
N PRO A 55 -20.96 -9.52 5.84
CA PRO A 55 -21.53 -8.32 6.44
C PRO A 55 -23.04 -8.38 6.64
N ILE A 56 -23.79 -8.92 5.66
CA ILE A 56 -25.26 -9.08 5.76
C ILE A 56 -25.62 -10.06 6.88
N ALA A 57 -24.92 -11.19 6.94
CA ALA A 57 -25.13 -12.20 7.99
C ALA A 57 -24.85 -11.62 9.38
N LEU A 58 -23.74 -10.89 9.53
CA LEU A 58 -23.39 -10.23 10.78
C LEU A 58 -24.47 -9.22 11.20
N PHE A 59 -24.95 -8.40 10.27
CA PHE A 59 -26.04 -7.46 10.53
C PHE A 59 -27.31 -8.18 10.98
N ALA A 60 -27.72 -9.23 10.27
CA ALA A 60 -28.91 -10.00 10.59
C ALA A 60 -28.81 -10.65 11.98
N VAL A 61 -27.64 -11.18 12.34
CA VAL A 61 -27.37 -11.74 13.67
C VAL A 61 -27.52 -10.65 14.73
N ILE A 62 -26.89 -9.49 14.55
CA ILE A 62 -26.99 -8.38 15.52
C ILE A 62 -28.45 -7.92 15.67
N ALA A 63 -29.15 -7.70 14.56
CA ALA A 63 -30.55 -7.28 14.59
C ALA A 63 -31.45 -8.31 15.30
N GLY A 64 -31.25 -9.59 15.02
CA GLY A 64 -31.97 -10.68 15.68
C GLY A 64 -31.69 -10.72 17.19
N LEU A 65 -30.42 -10.59 17.59
CA LEU A 65 -30.04 -10.54 19.00
C LEU A 65 -30.67 -9.34 19.72
N VAL A 66 -30.70 -8.16 19.10
CA VAL A 66 -31.36 -6.97 19.66
C VAL A 66 -32.86 -7.23 19.85
N MET A 67 -33.55 -7.76 18.84
CA MET A 67 -34.99 -8.05 18.94
C MET A 67 -35.32 -9.07 20.04
N VAL A 68 -34.50 -10.11 20.20
CA VAL A 68 -34.68 -11.13 21.25
C VAL A 68 -34.43 -10.52 22.63
N LEU A 69 -33.34 -9.77 22.81
CA LEU A 69 -32.98 -9.17 24.08
C LEU A 69 -33.99 -8.10 24.53
N ASP A 70 -34.53 -7.31 23.59
CA ASP A 70 -35.55 -6.29 23.89
C ASP A 70 -36.89 -6.92 24.31
N LYS A 71 -37.29 -8.04 23.69
CA LYS A 71 -38.46 -8.80 24.15
C LYS A 71 -38.28 -9.32 25.57
N SER A 72 -37.08 -9.77 25.94
CA SER A 72 -36.80 -10.27 27.29
C SER A 72 -36.92 -9.21 28.39
N LYS A 73 -36.84 -7.91 28.07
CA LYS A 73 -37.00 -6.81 29.05
C LYS A 73 -38.44 -6.37 29.26
N LYS A 74 -39.35 -6.75 28.36
CA LYS A 74 -40.78 -6.41 28.40
C LYS A 74 -41.65 -7.52 28.99
N ALA A 75 -41.09 -8.73 29.14
CA ALA A 75 -41.73 -9.87 29.77
C ALA A 75 -41.54 -9.85 31.29
#